data_AF-A0A534Q7S7-F1
#
_entry.id   AF-A0A534Q7S7-F1
#
_cell.length_a   1.000
_cell.length_b   1.000
_cell.length_c   1.000
_cell.angle_alpha   90.00
_cell.angle_beta   90.00
_cell.angle_gamma   90.00
#
_symmetry.space_group_name_H-M   'P 1'
#
loop_
_entity.id
_entity.type
_entity.pdbx_description
1 polymer ?
#
loop_
_entity_poly.entity_id
_entity_poly.type
_entity_poly.pdbx_seq_one_letter_code
_entity_poly.pdbx_strand_id
1 'polypeptide(L)'
;MAPVHPLHARAREHSTLSASSLTTTNESGFDRFGLHEALGRGIRAAGFETPRAIQSQVIPAALDGRDVLGLAPTGTGKTAAFALPLLDRMLETSRPGPRALILAPTRELAQQIDAEIRALARFTRVRSAAIFGGVSIRAQIGALARKPEIAVGCPGRILDLLGRGALDLAAIEALVLDEADHMFDMGFLPDVRRILGALPAQRQNLMFSATMPAAIRRLADAILRKPYVVELASGAPATTIDHALFAVTEEHKRDLLEQILSAADCESAIVFTRTKHRARRLAEQLGKRGHRSVALQGNMSQGQRDRAMRGFRERRYDVLVATDLAARGLDVSGVSHVINFDVPTTPEAYTHRIGRTGRAECSGIARTFVTRDDHAWLRATERMIGASIRRIGADEPRRSRRARR
;
A
#
# COMPACT_ATOMS: atom_id res chain seq x y z
N MET A 1 7.65 50.17 -56.75
CA MET A 1 8.55 50.40 -55.60
C MET A 1 7.73 51.10 -54.52
N ALA A 2 7.66 50.50 -53.33
CA ALA A 2 7.10 51.10 -52.10
C ALA A 2 7.99 52.30 -51.66
N PRO A 3 7.60 53.18 -50.69
CA PRO A 3 6.88 52.83 -49.47
C PRO A 3 5.81 53.80 -48.96
N VAL A 4 5.24 53.38 -47.83
CA VAL A 4 4.03 53.80 -47.14
C VAL A 4 4.40 54.38 -45.75
N HIS A 5 3.54 55.27 -45.23
CA HIS A 5 3.32 55.69 -43.82
C HIS A 5 4.28 56.74 -43.19
N PRO A 6 3.79 57.64 -42.28
CA PRO A 6 2.86 57.32 -41.18
C PRO A 6 1.74 58.34 -40.84
N LEU A 7 0.73 57.91 -40.08
CA LEU A 7 -0.21 58.77 -39.36
C LEU A 7 -0.44 58.22 -37.94
N HIS A 8 -0.32 59.14 -36.98
CA HIS A 8 -0.43 58.93 -35.53
C HIS A 8 -1.88 58.87 -35.02
N ALA A 9 -2.12 57.91 -34.13
CA ALA A 9 -2.81 57.99 -32.82
C ALA A 9 -4.06 58.86 -32.58
N ARG A 10 -5.14 58.20 -32.10
CA ARG A 10 -6.10 58.54 -31.01
C ARG A 10 -7.35 57.65 -31.21
N ALA A 11 -8.11 57.14 -30.24
CA ALA A 11 -8.12 57.19 -28.78
C ALA A 11 -8.84 55.91 -28.29
N ARG A 12 -8.54 55.50 -27.04
CA ARG A 12 -9.14 54.35 -26.35
C ARG A 12 -10.46 54.75 -25.71
N GLU A 13 -11.52 53.99 -25.95
CA GLU A 13 -12.72 53.99 -25.12
C GLU A 13 -12.58 52.95 -24.01
N HIS A 14 -12.69 53.41 -22.77
CA HIS A 14 -12.69 52.61 -21.56
C HIS A 14 -14.06 51.95 -21.37
N SER A 15 -14.17 50.64 -21.58
CA SER A 15 -15.26 49.86 -21.00
C SER A 15 -14.86 49.45 -19.58
N THR A 16 -15.70 49.87 -18.64
CA THR A 16 -15.60 49.59 -17.21
C THR A 16 -15.94 48.12 -16.94
N LEU A 17 -14.91 47.32 -16.67
CA LEU A 17 -15.07 45.97 -16.11
C LEU A 17 -15.55 46.09 -14.66
N SER A 18 -16.79 45.66 -14.43
CA SER A 18 -17.35 45.42 -13.10
C SER A 18 -16.53 44.35 -12.38
N ALA A 19 -15.88 44.74 -11.29
CA ALA A 19 -15.21 43.84 -10.36
C ALA A 19 -16.26 42.95 -9.67
N SER A 20 -16.54 41.80 -10.26
CA SER A 20 -17.23 40.70 -9.58
C SER A 20 -16.26 40.09 -8.56
N SER A 21 -16.49 40.44 -7.30
CA SER A 21 -16.10 39.74 -6.07
C SER A 21 -15.51 38.34 -6.27
N LEU A 22 -14.17 38.26 -6.24
CA LEU A 22 -13.44 37.04 -5.98
C LEU A 22 -13.67 36.67 -4.51
N THR A 23 -14.66 35.81 -4.25
CA THR A 23 -14.73 35.06 -3.01
C THR A 23 -13.48 34.18 -2.94
N THR A 24 -12.49 34.63 -2.17
CA THR A 24 -11.39 33.81 -1.69
C THR A 24 -11.96 32.82 -0.67
N THR A 25 -12.57 31.75 -1.16
CA THR A 25 -12.78 30.56 -0.34
C THR A 25 -11.39 30.07 0.06
N ASN A 26 -11.09 30.17 1.35
CA ASN A 26 -9.88 29.63 1.94
C ASN A 26 -9.95 28.10 1.79
N GLU A 27 -9.47 27.56 0.66
CA GLU A 27 -9.59 26.14 0.32
C GLU A 27 -8.75 25.29 1.28
N SER A 28 -9.39 24.79 2.33
CA SER A 28 -8.80 23.89 3.31
C SER A 28 -8.98 22.43 2.92
N GLY A 29 -8.02 21.57 3.25
CA GLY A 29 -8.17 20.12 3.08
C GLY A 29 -8.04 19.66 1.62
N PHE A 30 -8.96 18.81 1.17
CA PHE A 30 -8.98 18.26 -0.19
C PHE A 30 -9.61 19.17 -1.23
N ASP A 31 -10.36 20.20 -0.83
CA ASP A 31 -11.05 21.10 -1.76
C ASP A 31 -10.04 21.87 -2.65
N ARG A 32 -8.82 22.12 -2.14
CA ARG A 32 -7.72 22.78 -2.87
C ARG A 32 -7.24 22.06 -4.14
N PHE A 33 -7.66 20.80 -4.34
CA PHE A 33 -7.30 20.03 -5.52
C PHE A 33 -8.29 20.24 -6.68
N GLY A 34 -9.39 20.97 -6.48
CA GLY A 34 -10.36 21.26 -7.53
C GLY A 34 -11.07 20.02 -8.11
N LEU A 35 -11.17 18.94 -7.33
CA LEU A 35 -11.80 17.68 -7.76
C LEU A 35 -13.31 17.84 -7.99
N HIS A 36 -13.88 17.00 -8.85
CA HIS A 36 -15.31 16.98 -9.14
C HIS A 36 -16.17 16.87 -7.85
N GLU A 37 -17.26 17.62 -7.76
CA GLU A 37 -18.08 17.76 -6.55
C GLU A 37 -18.55 16.41 -5.97
N ALA A 38 -18.98 15.49 -6.85
CA ALA A 38 -19.33 14.12 -6.49
C ALA A 38 -18.18 13.35 -5.78
N LEU A 39 -16.93 13.57 -6.18
CA LEU A 39 -15.77 13.02 -5.48
C LEU A 39 -15.54 13.73 -4.15
N GLY A 40 -15.68 15.05 -4.09
CA GLY A 40 -15.63 15.80 -2.84
C GLY A 40 -16.60 15.26 -1.78
N ARG A 41 -17.82 14.90 -2.18
CA ARG A 41 -18.79 14.21 -1.31
C ARG A 41 -18.33 12.83 -0.86
N GLY A 42 -17.69 12.06 -1.77
CA GLY A 42 -17.15 10.74 -1.48
C GLY A 42 -15.99 10.79 -0.48
N ILE A 43 -15.07 11.73 -0.66
CA ILE A 43 -13.93 12.02 0.22
C ILE A 43 -14.42 12.30 1.64
N ARG A 44 -15.38 13.22 1.80
CA ARG A 44 -15.97 13.56 3.11
C ARG A 44 -16.69 12.37 3.75
N ALA A 45 -17.48 11.62 2.98
CA ALA A 45 -18.18 10.44 3.48
C ALA A 45 -17.25 9.29 3.88
N ALA A 46 -16.06 9.22 3.29
CA ALA A 46 -15.01 8.27 3.64
C ALA A 46 -14.15 8.74 4.84
N GLY A 47 -14.42 9.93 5.39
CA GLY A 47 -13.72 10.47 6.57
C GLY A 47 -12.35 11.09 6.26
N PHE A 48 -12.11 11.51 5.01
CA PHE A 48 -10.88 12.20 4.64
C PHE A 48 -11.04 13.70 4.88
N GLU A 49 -10.26 14.24 5.81
CA GLU A 49 -10.29 15.67 6.16
C GLU A 49 -9.09 16.41 5.57
N THR A 50 -7.88 16.04 5.99
CA THR A 50 -6.64 16.69 5.57
C THR A 50 -5.77 15.75 4.74
N PRO A 51 -5.29 16.17 3.55
CA PRO A 51 -4.43 15.33 2.73
C PRO A 51 -3.08 15.07 3.40
N ARG A 52 -2.67 13.81 3.42
CA ARG A 52 -1.34 13.39 3.90
C ARG A 52 -0.24 13.92 2.98
N ALA A 53 1.01 13.86 3.45
CA ALA A 53 2.17 14.35 2.69
C ALA A 53 2.27 13.75 1.28
N ILE A 54 2.04 12.44 1.13
CA ILE A 54 2.07 11.78 -0.20
C ILE A 54 0.94 12.28 -1.10
N GLN A 55 -0.28 12.43 -0.55
CA GLN A 55 -1.46 12.89 -1.28
C GLN A 55 -1.27 14.34 -1.75
N SER A 56 -0.72 15.19 -0.88
CA SER A 56 -0.43 16.59 -1.16
C SER A 56 0.53 16.80 -2.34
N GLN A 57 1.49 15.91 -2.51
CA GLN A 57 2.50 16.01 -3.57
C GLN A 57 2.06 15.28 -4.86
N VAL A 58 1.42 14.12 -4.72
CA VAL A 58 1.06 13.27 -5.87
C VAL A 58 -0.19 13.78 -6.58
N ILE A 59 -1.23 14.19 -5.86
CA ILE A 59 -2.53 14.51 -6.48
C ILE A 59 -2.40 15.62 -7.53
N PRO A 60 -1.77 16.77 -7.27
CA PRO A 60 -1.64 17.82 -8.28
C PRO A 60 -0.88 17.35 -9.52
N ALA A 61 0.27 16.71 -9.35
CA ALA A 61 1.08 16.22 -10.48
C ALA A 61 0.34 15.16 -11.31
N ALA A 62 -0.45 14.32 -10.66
CA ALA A 62 -1.25 13.30 -11.34
C ALA A 62 -2.46 13.90 -12.07
N LEU A 63 -3.10 14.94 -11.53
CA LEU A 63 -4.17 15.69 -12.23
C LEU A 63 -3.63 16.40 -13.47
N ASP A 64 -2.39 16.90 -13.43
CA ASP A 64 -1.69 17.50 -14.58
C ASP A 64 -1.31 16.46 -15.67
N GLY A 65 -1.68 15.19 -15.50
CA GLY A 65 -1.38 14.11 -16.44
C GLY A 65 0.08 13.66 -16.45
N ARG A 66 0.90 14.09 -15.48
CA ARG A 66 2.30 13.65 -15.39
C ARG A 66 2.39 12.22 -14.89
N ASP A 67 3.40 11.49 -15.37
CA ASP A 67 3.79 10.23 -14.75
C ASP A 67 4.33 10.49 -13.33
N VAL A 68 4.13 9.55 -12.41
CA VAL A 68 4.53 9.70 -11.01
C VAL A 68 5.36 8.51 -10.56
N LEU A 69 6.47 8.78 -9.87
CA LEU A 69 7.20 7.81 -9.07
C LEU A 69 7.06 8.17 -7.59
N GLY A 70 6.23 7.42 -6.86
CA GLY A 70 6.02 7.60 -5.43
C GLY A 70 6.82 6.60 -4.58
N LEU A 71 7.88 7.08 -3.95
CA LEU A 71 8.66 6.34 -2.97
C LEU A 71 8.12 6.64 -1.56
N ALA A 72 7.33 5.72 -1.02
CA ALA A 72 6.75 5.89 0.31
C ALA A 72 6.41 4.54 0.97
N PRO A 73 6.57 4.43 2.30
CA PRO A 73 6.19 3.23 3.05
C PRO A 73 4.68 2.98 3.01
N THR A 74 4.29 1.77 3.38
CA THR A 74 2.88 1.37 3.50
C THR A 74 2.14 2.23 4.54
N GLY A 75 0.84 2.44 4.36
CA GLY A 75 0.02 3.19 5.32
C GLY A 75 0.13 4.71 5.20
N THR A 76 0.93 5.25 4.28
CA THR A 76 1.05 6.70 4.02
C THR A 76 -0.16 7.31 3.29
N GLY A 77 -1.13 6.49 2.85
CA GLY A 77 -2.32 6.95 2.12
C GLY A 77 -2.11 7.04 0.60
N LYS A 78 -1.21 6.21 0.04
CA LYS A 78 -0.93 6.10 -1.40
C LYS A 78 -2.17 5.82 -2.24
N THR A 79 -3.08 5.00 -1.74
CA THR A 79 -4.29 4.59 -2.48
C THR A 79 -5.15 5.78 -2.88
N ALA A 80 -5.61 6.61 -1.94
CA ALA A 80 -6.27 7.86 -2.28
C ALA A 80 -5.41 8.81 -3.15
N ALA A 81 -4.08 8.81 -2.98
CA ALA A 81 -3.18 9.68 -3.75
C ALA A 81 -3.21 9.39 -5.26
N PHE A 82 -3.31 8.12 -5.68
CA PHE A 82 -3.52 7.78 -7.09
C PHE A 82 -4.99 7.61 -7.47
N ALA A 83 -5.86 7.20 -6.55
CA ALA A 83 -7.26 6.90 -6.87
C ALA A 83 -8.06 8.17 -7.19
N LEU A 84 -7.85 9.27 -6.46
CA LEU A 84 -8.55 10.52 -6.69
C LEU A 84 -8.33 11.12 -8.09
N PRO A 85 -7.08 11.33 -8.56
CA PRO A 85 -6.86 11.84 -9.92
C PRO A 85 -7.36 10.88 -11.00
N LEU A 86 -7.28 9.55 -10.77
CA LEU A 86 -7.85 8.58 -11.69
C LEU A 86 -9.37 8.70 -11.78
N LEU A 87 -10.06 8.75 -10.64
CA LEU A 87 -11.51 8.87 -10.56
C LEU A 87 -12.00 10.17 -11.20
N ASP A 88 -11.29 11.27 -10.99
CA ASP A 88 -11.63 12.57 -11.55
C ASP A 88 -11.60 12.53 -13.08
N ARG A 89 -10.52 11.99 -13.64
CA ARG A 89 -10.38 11.73 -15.07
C ARG A 89 -11.39 10.71 -15.63
N MET A 90 -11.87 9.77 -14.81
CA MET A 90 -12.95 8.86 -15.21
C MET A 90 -14.31 9.57 -15.30
N LEU A 91 -14.50 10.67 -14.58
CA LEU A 91 -15.74 11.46 -14.62
C LEU A 91 -15.81 12.40 -15.82
N GLU A 92 -14.68 12.90 -16.31
CA GLU A 92 -14.64 13.81 -17.47
C GLU A 92 -15.18 13.18 -18.76
N THR A 93 -14.94 11.87 -18.94
CA THR A 93 -15.36 11.16 -20.15
C THR A 93 -16.03 9.83 -19.79
N SER A 94 -17.21 9.56 -20.34
CA SER A 94 -17.91 8.29 -20.12
C SER A 94 -17.65 7.36 -21.32
N ARG A 95 -16.86 6.30 -21.11
CA ARG A 95 -16.67 5.24 -22.11
C ARG A 95 -16.83 3.87 -21.45
N PRO A 96 -17.44 2.89 -22.15
CA PRO A 96 -17.64 1.57 -21.59
C PRO A 96 -16.31 0.79 -21.53
N GLY A 97 -16.04 0.18 -20.37
CA GLY A 97 -14.93 -0.75 -20.19
C GLY A 97 -13.72 -0.12 -19.49
N PRO A 98 -12.72 -0.94 -19.13
CA PRO A 98 -11.59 -0.47 -18.34
C PRO A 98 -10.78 0.62 -19.07
N ARG A 99 -10.63 1.76 -18.41
CA ARG A 99 -9.76 2.89 -18.79
C ARG A 99 -8.60 3.10 -17.83
N ALA A 100 -8.67 2.54 -16.62
CA ALA A 100 -7.57 2.50 -15.69
C ALA A 100 -7.29 1.05 -15.24
N LEU A 101 -6.01 0.68 -15.20
CA LEU A 101 -5.55 -0.59 -14.67
C LEU A 101 -4.66 -0.34 -13.46
N ILE A 102 -4.98 -0.98 -12.34
CA ILE A 102 -4.19 -0.91 -11.11
C ILE A 102 -3.68 -2.32 -10.80
N LEU A 103 -2.37 -2.51 -10.83
CA LEU A 103 -1.73 -3.77 -10.48
C LEU A 103 -1.25 -3.74 -9.03
N ALA A 104 -1.61 -4.79 -8.29
CA ALA A 104 -1.20 -5.00 -6.90
C ALA A 104 -0.66 -6.44 -6.71
N PRO A 105 0.36 -6.64 -5.85
CA PRO A 105 1.01 -7.93 -5.67
C PRO A 105 0.11 -9.00 -5.03
N THR A 106 -0.85 -8.58 -4.20
CA THR A 106 -1.67 -9.50 -3.39
C THR A 106 -3.15 -9.27 -3.61
N ARG A 107 -3.94 -10.29 -3.28
CA ARG A 107 -5.40 -10.27 -3.42
C ARG A 107 -6.01 -9.29 -2.43
N GLU A 108 -5.45 -9.30 -1.23
CA GLU A 108 -5.85 -8.45 -0.12
C GLU A 108 -5.62 -6.98 -0.44
N LEU A 109 -4.46 -6.64 -1.02
CA LEU A 109 -4.21 -5.26 -1.47
C LEU A 109 -5.13 -4.88 -2.63
N ALA A 110 -5.34 -5.77 -3.62
CA ALA A 110 -6.27 -5.49 -4.72
C ALA A 110 -7.71 -5.25 -4.22
N GLN A 111 -8.18 -6.01 -3.21
CA GLN A 111 -9.48 -5.81 -2.58
C GLN A 111 -9.54 -4.51 -1.77
N GLN A 112 -8.48 -4.16 -1.04
CA GLN A 112 -8.40 -2.90 -0.29
C GLN A 112 -8.48 -1.69 -1.23
N ILE A 113 -7.68 -1.70 -2.30
CA ILE A 113 -7.69 -0.66 -3.33
C ILE A 113 -9.08 -0.54 -3.96
N ASP A 114 -9.69 -1.64 -4.37
CA ASP A 114 -11.04 -1.64 -4.96
C ASP A 114 -12.11 -1.14 -3.97
N ALA A 115 -12.02 -1.50 -2.68
CA ALA A 115 -12.93 -1.01 -1.66
C ALA A 115 -12.78 0.49 -1.41
N GLU A 116 -11.54 1.00 -1.33
CA GLU A 116 -11.26 2.43 -1.16
C GLU A 116 -11.72 3.23 -2.38
N ILE A 117 -11.48 2.73 -3.59
CA ILE A 117 -12.00 3.32 -4.84
C ILE A 117 -13.52 3.42 -4.80
N ARG A 118 -14.24 2.35 -4.41
CA ARG A 118 -15.71 2.39 -4.30
C ARG A 118 -16.20 3.35 -3.23
N ALA A 119 -15.49 3.48 -2.12
CA ALA A 119 -15.83 4.44 -1.07
C ALA A 119 -15.71 5.89 -1.58
N LEU A 120 -14.59 6.22 -2.24
CA LEU A 120 -14.35 7.53 -2.84
C LEU A 120 -15.31 7.82 -4.01
N ALA A 121 -15.64 6.80 -4.80
CA ALA A 121 -16.53 6.89 -5.95
C ALA A 121 -18.01 6.76 -5.61
N ARG A 122 -18.40 6.66 -4.33
CA ARG A 122 -19.78 6.32 -3.88
C ARG A 122 -20.87 7.19 -4.48
N PHE A 123 -20.59 8.46 -4.74
CA PHE A 123 -21.55 9.42 -5.32
C PHE A 123 -21.35 9.63 -6.83
N THR A 124 -20.59 8.76 -7.49
CA THR A 124 -20.31 8.79 -8.92
C THR A 124 -20.94 7.59 -9.63
N ARG A 125 -20.83 7.55 -10.96
CA ARG A 125 -21.21 6.38 -11.78
C ARG A 125 -20.01 5.47 -12.10
N VAL A 126 -18.81 5.83 -11.65
CA VAL A 126 -17.58 5.08 -11.93
C VAL A 126 -17.60 3.75 -11.18
N ARG A 127 -17.33 2.66 -11.89
CA ARG A 127 -17.29 1.30 -11.34
C ARG A 127 -15.88 0.75 -11.37
N SER A 128 -15.58 -0.06 -10.36
CA SER A 128 -14.34 -0.81 -10.26
C SER A 128 -14.58 -2.30 -10.05
N ALA A 129 -13.68 -3.13 -10.59
CA ALA A 129 -13.68 -4.57 -10.37
C ALA A 129 -12.31 -5.06 -9.87
N ALA A 130 -12.34 -5.83 -8.78
CA ALA A 130 -11.17 -6.51 -8.25
C ALA A 130 -10.97 -7.90 -8.90
N ILE A 131 -9.76 -8.17 -9.38
CA ILE A 131 -9.41 -9.27 -10.28
C ILE A 131 -8.18 -10.00 -9.74
N PHE A 132 -8.39 -11.17 -9.14
CA PHE A 132 -7.31 -11.91 -8.49
C PHE A 132 -7.55 -13.42 -8.40
N GLY A 133 -6.49 -14.20 -8.20
CA GLY A 133 -6.54 -15.67 -8.15
C GLY A 133 -7.33 -16.24 -6.95
N GLY A 134 -7.54 -17.56 -6.93
CA GLY A 134 -8.10 -18.27 -5.77
C GLY A 134 -9.59 -18.06 -5.49
N VAL A 135 -10.29 -17.34 -6.37
CA VAL A 135 -11.75 -17.23 -6.43
C VAL A 135 -12.24 -17.56 -7.85
N SER A 136 -13.54 -17.80 -7.98
CA SER A 136 -14.19 -18.16 -9.25
C SER A 136 -13.87 -17.17 -10.36
N ILE A 137 -13.25 -17.67 -11.44
CA ILE A 137 -12.98 -16.87 -12.62
C ILE A 137 -14.27 -16.43 -13.32
N ARG A 138 -15.31 -17.28 -13.32
CA ARG A 138 -16.62 -16.96 -13.93
C ARG A 138 -17.26 -15.73 -13.28
N ALA A 139 -17.11 -15.59 -11.96
CA ALA A 139 -17.61 -14.41 -11.24
C ALA A 139 -16.88 -13.12 -11.69
N GLN A 140 -15.57 -13.20 -11.93
CA GLN A 140 -14.78 -12.06 -12.42
C GLN A 140 -15.09 -11.74 -13.89
N ILE A 141 -15.31 -12.74 -14.74
CA ILE A 141 -15.81 -12.55 -16.11
C ILE A 141 -17.16 -11.82 -16.07
N GLY A 142 -18.08 -12.25 -15.21
CA GLY A 142 -19.38 -11.58 -15.03
C GLY A 142 -19.27 -10.15 -14.46
N ALA A 143 -18.24 -9.85 -13.65
CA ALA A 143 -17.98 -8.49 -13.20
C ALA A 143 -17.43 -7.61 -14.34
N LEU A 144 -16.51 -8.14 -15.15
CA LEU A 144 -15.96 -7.45 -16.32
C LEU A 144 -16.98 -7.24 -17.44
N ALA A 145 -17.95 -8.14 -17.59
CA ALA A 145 -19.05 -8.00 -18.54
C ALA A 145 -19.92 -6.74 -18.27
N ARG A 146 -19.90 -6.20 -17.05
CA ARG A 146 -20.54 -4.93 -16.69
C ARG A 146 -19.72 -3.70 -17.09
N LYS A 147 -18.58 -3.91 -17.75
CA LYS A 147 -17.70 -2.89 -18.31
C LYS A 147 -17.28 -1.82 -17.29
N PRO A 148 -16.66 -2.22 -16.16
CA PRO A 148 -16.16 -1.26 -15.17
C PRO A 148 -15.08 -0.38 -15.78
N GLU A 149 -15.03 0.89 -15.40
CA GLU A 149 -14.05 1.87 -15.87
C GLU A 149 -12.66 1.63 -15.23
N ILE A 150 -12.61 0.97 -14.07
CA ILE A 150 -11.37 0.65 -13.36
C ILE A 150 -11.24 -0.86 -13.12
N ALA A 151 -10.11 -1.43 -13.53
CA ALA A 151 -9.72 -2.80 -13.20
C ALA A 151 -8.59 -2.76 -12.16
N VAL A 152 -8.77 -3.46 -11.02
CA VAL A 152 -7.75 -3.60 -9.98
C VAL A 152 -7.39 -5.07 -9.87
N GLY A 153 -6.13 -5.47 -9.96
CA GLY A 153 -5.85 -6.90 -9.91
C GLY A 153 -4.41 -7.36 -9.76
N CYS A 154 -4.27 -8.66 -9.51
CA CYS A 154 -2.98 -9.33 -9.45
C CYS A 154 -2.53 -9.73 -10.86
N PRO A 155 -1.22 -9.59 -11.20
CA PRO A 155 -0.72 -9.81 -12.56
C PRO A 155 -1.15 -11.13 -13.20
N GLY A 156 -0.99 -12.25 -12.50
CA GLY A 156 -1.32 -13.56 -13.06
C GLY A 156 -2.80 -13.74 -13.45
N ARG A 157 -3.75 -13.18 -12.69
CA ARG A 157 -5.18 -13.28 -13.02
C ARG A 157 -5.58 -12.29 -14.13
N ILE A 158 -4.95 -11.12 -14.18
CA ILE A 158 -5.11 -10.16 -15.28
C ILE A 158 -4.70 -10.82 -16.60
N LEU A 159 -3.54 -11.49 -16.64
CA LEU A 159 -3.07 -12.23 -17.81
C LEU A 159 -3.98 -13.40 -18.22
N ASP A 160 -4.51 -14.16 -17.25
CA ASP A 160 -5.45 -15.26 -17.52
C ASP A 160 -6.73 -14.74 -18.18
N LEU A 161 -7.28 -13.60 -17.72
CA LEU A 161 -8.49 -13.00 -18.31
C LEU A 161 -8.23 -12.34 -19.67
N LEU A 162 -7.06 -11.73 -19.86
CA LEU A 162 -6.58 -11.25 -21.16
C LEU A 162 -6.49 -12.41 -22.17
N GLY A 163 -5.82 -13.51 -21.79
CA GLY A 163 -5.64 -14.67 -22.67
C GLY A 163 -6.94 -15.37 -23.07
N ARG A 164 -8.01 -15.19 -22.27
CA ARG A 164 -9.36 -15.69 -22.57
C ARG A 164 -10.23 -14.72 -23.38
N GLY A 165 -9.74 -13.52 -23.66
CA GLY A 165 -10.53 -12.45 -24.28
C GLY A 165 -11.65 -11.89 -23.39
N ALA A 166 -11.59 -12.14 -22.08
CA ALA A 166 -12.59 -11.66 -21.12
C ALA A 166 -12.27 -10.25 -20.56
N LEU A 167 -11.02 -9.81 -20.73
CA LEU A 167 -10.54 -8.48 -20.38
C LEU A 167 -9.87 -7.87 -21.60
N ASP A 168 -10.34 -6.70 -22.02
CA ASP A 168 -9.70 -5.87 -23.02
C ASP A 168 -8.99 -4.69 -22.34
N LEU A 169 -7.75 -4.42 -22.74
CA LEU A 169 -6.93 -3.34 -22.23
C LEU A 169 -6.61 -2.27 -23.29
N ALA A 170 -7.18 -2.35 -24.50
CA ALA A 170 -6.90 -1.42 -25.59
C ALA A 170 -7.31 0.03 -25.27
N ALA A 171 -8.25 0.24 -24.35
CA ALA A 171 -8.74 1.56 -23.94
C ALA A 171 -8.09 2.08 -22.64
N ILE A 172 -7.03 1.44 -22.14
CA ILE A 172 -6.37 1.87 -20.91
C ILE A 172 -5.62 3.19 -21.15
N GLU A 173 -6.03 4.21 -20.41
CA GLU A 173 -5.47 5.55 -20.42
C GLU A 173 -4.54 5.81 -19.22
N ALA A 174 -4.67 5.02 -18.14
CA ALA A 174 -3.67 5.02 -17.07
C ALA A 174 -3.38 3.66 -16.46
N LEU A 175 -2.13 3.49 -16.06
CA LEU A 175 -1.62 2.34 -15.32
C LEU A 175 -1.12 2.80 -13.94
N VAL A 176 -1.47 2.04 -12.91
CA VAL A 176 -0.85 2.13 -11.59
C VAL A 176 -0.16 0.82 -11.23
N LEU A 177 1.08 0.89 -10.79
CA LEU A 177 1.77 -0.21 -10.10
C LEU A 177 1.89 0.14 -8.62
N ASP A 178 1.16 -0.53 -7.74
CA ASP A 178 1.28 -0.34 -6.29
C ASP A 178 2.05 -1.49 -5.64
N GLU A 179 2.91 -1.17 -4.66
CA GLU A 179 3.89 -2.08 -4.07
C GLU A 179 4.73 -2.82 -5.13
N ALA A 180 5.34 -2.06 -6.05
CA ALA A 180 6.07 -2.62 -7.19
C ALA A 180 7.27 -3.50 -6.78
N ASP A 181 7.99 -3.11 -5.73
CA ASP A 181 9.02 -3.93 -5.08
C ASP A 181 8.49 -5.28 -4.58
N HIS A 182 7.28 -5.33 -4.03
CA HIS A 182 6.66 -6.60 -3.62
C HIS A 182 6.28 -7.45 -4.82
N MET A 183 5.83 -6.85 -5.92
CA MET A 183 5.64 -7.59 -7.18
C MET A 183 6.94 -8.22 -7.67
N PHE A 184 8.09 -7.56 -7.47
CA PHE A 184 9.41 -8.14 -7.76
C PHE A 184 9.76 -9.30 -6.82
N ASP A 185 9.62 -9.11 -5.51
CA ASP A 185 9.89 -10.16 -4.51
C ASP A 185 9.06 -11.43 -4.75
N MET A 186 7.84 -11.27 -5.28
CA MET A 186 6.93 -12.38 -5.59
C MET A 186 7.17 -12.99 -6.98
N GLY A 187 8.14 -12.47 -7.73
CA GLY A 187 8.48 -12.99 -9.06
C GLY A 187 7.48 -12.60 -10.16
N PHE A 188 6.64 -11.58 -9.96
CA PHE A 188 5.63 -11.16 -10.94
C PHE A 188 6.16 -10.24 -12.05
N LEU A 189 7.42 -9.83 -12.03
CA LEU A 189 7.95 -8.94 -13.09
C LEU A 189 7.78 -9.47 -14.52
N PRO A 190 7.97 -10.77 -14.82
CA PRO A 190 7.67 -11.31 -16.15
C PRO A 190 6.20 -11.09 -16.54
N ASP A 191 5.27 -11.33 -15.61
CA ASP A 191 3.84 -11.14 -15.85
C ASP A 191 3.50 -9.67 -16.06
N VAL A 192 4.05 -8.78 -15.22
CA VAL A 192 3.88 -7.32 -15.37
C VAL A 192 4.37 -6.87 -16.74
N ARG A 193 5.52 -7.35 -17.21
CA ARG A 193 6.04 -7.02 -18.56
C ARG A 193 5.12 -7.49 -19.68
N ARG A 194 4.51 -8.67 -19.56
CA ARG A 194 3.53 -9.16 -20.54
C ARG A 194 2.27 -8.29 -20.56
N ILE A 195 1.79 -7.86 -19.40
CA ILE A 195 0.66 -6.93 -19.29
C ILE A 195 1.02 -5.60 -19.96
N LEU A 196 2.20 -5.04 -19.65
CA LEU A 196 2.69 -3.79 -20.25
C LEU A 196 2.71 -3.84 -21.79
N GLY A 197 3.06 -5.01 -22.37
CA GLY A 197 3.05 -5.22 -23.81
C GLY A 197 1.65 -5.25 -24.45
N ALA A 198 0.60 -5.46 -23.66
CA ALA A 198 -0.80 -5.42 -24.11
C ALA A 198 -1.46 -4.04 -23.89
N LEU A 199 -0.77 -3.08 -23.25
CA LEU A 199 -1.29 -1.75 -22.97
C LEU A 199 -0.98 -0.76 -24.11
N PRO A 200 -1.84 0.27 -24.32
CA PRO A 200 -1.56 1.35 -25.26
C PRO A 200 -0.25 2.07 -24.95
N ALA A 201 0.49 2.46 -26.01
CA ALA A 201 1.79 3.13 -25.87
C ALA A 201 1.68 4.54 -25.27
N GLN A 202 0.54 5.21 -25.45
CA GLN A 202 0.23 6.50 -24.84
C GLN A 202 -0.76 6.28 -23.70
N ARG A 203 -0.28 6.48 -22.47
CA ARG A 203 -1.04 6.39 -21.23
C ARG A 203 -0.23 7.07 -20.12
N GLN A 204 -0.91 7.50 -19.06
CA GLN A 204 -0.26 7.95 -17.84
C GLN A 204 0.16 6.74 -17.00
N ASN A 205 1.35 6.78 -16.40
CA ASN A 205 1.85 5.72 -15.52
C ASN A 205 2.18 6.30 -14.15
N LEU A 206 1.65 5.66 -13.10
CA LEU A 206 1.99 5.96 -11.72
C LEU A 206 2.58 4.70 -11.09
N MET A 207 3.74 4.82 -10.46
CA MET A 207 4.43 3.70 -9.84
C MET A 207 4.73 4.04 -8.39
N PHE A 208 4.30 3.16 -7.49
CA PHE A 208 4.50 3.29 -6.06
C PHE A 208 5.30 2.11 -5.52
N SER A 209 6.32 2.41 -4.74
CA SER A 209 7.22 1.42 -4.18
C SER A 209 7.75 1.89 -2.82
N ALA A 210 8.01 0.97 -1.89
CA ALA A 210 8.69 1.35 -0.63
C ALA A 210 10.21 1.37 -0.82
N THR A 211 10.73 0.50 -1.68
CA THR A 211 12.15 0.34 -1.99
C THR A 211 12.42 0.46 -3.49
N MET A 212 13.68 0.67 -3.87
CA MET A 212 14.08 0.87 -5.26
C MET A 212 15.28 0.00 -5.66
N PRO A 213 15.17 -1.35 -5.60
CA PRO A 213 16.23 -2.23 -6.07
C PRO A 213 16.42 -2.07 -7.59
N ALA A 214 17.58 -2.47 -8.11
CA ALA A 214 17.96 -2.25 -9.51
C ALA A 214 16.94 -2.79 -10.54
N ALA A 215 16.22 -3.88 -10.22
CA ALA A 215 15.16 -4.40 -11.08
C ALA A 215 13.94 -3.47 -11.15
N ILE A 216 13.54 -2.87 -10.02
CA ILE A 216 12.44 -1.90 -9.93
C ILE A 216 12.84 -0.57 -10.57
N ARG A 217 14.09 -0.11 -10.39
CA ARG A 217 14.61 1.07 -11.08
C ARG A 217 14.53 0.91 -12.60
N ARG A 218 15.03 -0.21 -13.13
CA ARG A 218 14.93 -0.52 -14.56
C ARG A 218 13.48 -0.60 -15.06
N LEU A 219 12.55 -1.08 -14.23
CA LEU A 219 11.13 -1.09 -14.58
C LEU A 219 10.59 0.35 -14.64
N ALA A 220 10.88 1.18 -13.64
CA ALA A 220 10.47 2.58 -13.60
C ALA A 220 10.99 3.35 -14.81
N ASP A 221 12.28 3.22 -15.12
CA ASP A 221 12.93 3.89 -16.26
C ASP A 221 12.31 3.45 -17.61
N ALA A 222 11.82 2.21 -17.69
CA ALA A 222 11.21 1.67 -18.90
C ALA A 222 9.75 2.12 -19.12
N ILE A 223 9.00 2.42 -18.06
CA ILE A 223 7.57 2.70 -18.15
C ILE A 223 7.21 4.17 -17.90
N LEU A 224 8.00 4.91 -17.12
CA LEU A 224 7.70 6.28 -16.73
C LEU A 224 8.38 7.28 -17.68
N ARG A 225 7.66 8.35 -18.04
CA ARG A 225 8.17 9.44 -18.89
C ARG A 225 8.29 10.73 -18.09
N LYS A 226 9.54 11.16 -17.83
CA LYS A 226 9.87 12.36 -17.04
C LYS A 226 9.01 12.48 -15.76
N PRO A 227 9.00 11.42 -14.92
CA PRO A 227 8.06 11.36 -13.82
C PRO A 227 8.29 12.47 -12.80
N TYR A 228 7.20 12.93 -12.18
CA TYR A 228 7.31 13.64 -10.92
C TYR A 228 7.69 12.64 -9.83
N VAL A 229 8.87 12.81 -9.24
CA VAL A 229 9.40 11.92 -8.20
C VAL A 229 9.03 12.49 -6.84
N VAL A 230 8.28 11.72 -6.06
CA VAL A 230 7.97 12.02 -4.67
C VAL A 230 8.69 11.00 -3.81
N GLU A 231 9.60 11.47 -2.98
CA GLU A 231 10.31 10.64 -2.02
C GLU A 231 9.97 11.10 -0.61
N LEU A 232 9.12 10.32 0.07
CA LEU A 232 8.94 10.47 1.50
C LEU A 232 10.05 9.67 2.17
N ALA A 233 10.93 10.36 2.88
CA ALA A 233 12.09 9.75 3.51
C ALA A 233 11.70 8.47 4.26
N SER A 234 12.33 7.36 3.86
CA SER A 234 12.40 6.11 4.63
C SER A 234 13.32 6.31 5.84
N GLY A 235 13.04 7.34 6.64
CA GLY A 235 13.92 7.78 7.71
C GLY A 235 13.75 6.92 8.95
N ALA A 236 14.67 5.98 9.16
CA ALA A 236 14.77 5.12 10.34
C ALA A 236 13.52 4.22 10.56
N PRO A 237 13.54 3.20 11.44
CA PRO A 237 12.30 2.77 12.07
C PRO A 237 11.60 4.05 12.52
N ALA A 238 10.30 4.21 12.23
CA ALA A 238 9.55 5.34 12.76
C ALA A 238 10.01 5.54 14.21
N THR A 239 10.47 6.72 14.58
CA THR A 239 11.11 6.99 15.89
C THR A 239 10.21 6.61 17.09
N THR A 240 8.97 6.21 16.79
CA THR A 240 7.92 5.63 17.61
C THR A 240 7.95 4.09 17.79
N ILE A 241 8.82 3.33 17.12
CA ILE A 241 8.89 1.86 17.24
C ILE A 241 10.05 1.44 18.16
N ASP A 242 9.71 0.87 19.32
CA ASP A 242 10.69 0.19 20.19
C ASP A 242 10.97 -1.21 19.63
N HIS A 243 12.12 -1.35 18.94
CA HIS A 243 12.58 -2.62 18.42
C HIS A 243 13.79 -3.20 19.18
N ALA A 244 13.76 -4.50 19.47
CA ALA A 244 14.84 -5.18 20.16
C ALA A 244 15.03 -6.63 19.67
N LEU A 245 16.27 -7.11 19.75
CA LEU A 245 16.67 -8.48 19.46
C LEU A 245 16.77 -9.29 20.75
N PHE A 246 16.18 -10.48 20.77
CA PHE A 246 16.25 -11.42 21.88
C PHE A 246 17.09 -12.61 21.44
N ALA A 247 18.24 -12.79 22.08
CA ALA A 247 19.05 -13.98 21.87
C ALA A 247 18.38 -15.16 22.56
N VAL A 248 17.97 -16.16 21.78
CA VAL A 248 17.18 -17.29 22.28
C VAL A 248 17.50 -18.56 21.49
N THR A 249 17.46 -19.72 22.15
CA THR A 249 17.58 -21.02 21.48
C THR A 249 16.24 -21.40 20.82
N GLU A 250 16.28 -22.26 19.80
CA GLU A 250 15.05 -22.70 19.12
C GLU A 250 14.00 -23.30 20.07
N GLU A 251 14.46 -24.01 21.10
CA GLU A 251 13.59 -24.65 22.10
C GLU A 251 12.86 -23.64 22.98
N HIS A 252 13.51 -22.52 23.32
CA HIS A 252 12.96 -21.50 24.22
C HIS A 252 12.18 -20.39 23.49
N LYS A 253 12.22 -20.32 22.16
CA LYS A 253 11.49 -19.30 21.37
C LYS A 253 10.00 -19.23 21.72
N ARG A 254 9.35 -20.39 21.88
CA ARG A 254 7.92 -20.46 22.17
C ARG A 254 7.59 -19.91 23.56
N ASP A 255 8.37 -20.29 24.56
CA ASP A 255 8.10 -19.87 25.93
C ASP A 255 8.33 -18.35 26.08
N LEU A 256 9.36 -17.80 25.40
CA LEU A 256 9.54 -16.35 25.29
C LEU A 256 8.39 -15.66 24.54
N LEU A 257 7.88 -16.26 23.45
CA LEU A 257 6.73 -15.74 22.74
C LEU A 257 5.51 -15.62 23.67
N GLU A 258 5.22 -16.67 24.43
CA GLU A 258 4.07 -16.69 25.35
C GLU A 258 4.19 -15.65 26.46
N GLN A 259 5.40 -15.45 27.00
CA GLN A 259 5.67 -14.38 27.96
C GLN A 259 5.37 -12.99 27.37
N ILE A 260 5.76 -12.75 26.12
CA ILE A 260 5.48 -11.48 25.43
C ILE A 260 3.98 -11.31 25.17
N LEU A 261 3.30 -12.37 24.69
CA LEU A 261 1.87 -12.35 24.36
C LEU A 261 0.97 -12.24 25.60
N SER A 262 1.44 -12.70 26.76
CA SER A 262 0.70 -12.62 28.03
C SER A 262 0.93 -11.30 28.77
N ALA A 263 1.83 -10.45 28.29
CA ALA A 263 2.09 -9.15 28.89
C ALA A 263 0.90 -8.21 28.70
N ALA A 264 0.59 -7.41 29.73
CA ALA A 264 -0.58 -6.53 29.74
C ALA A 264 -0.57 -5.46 28.63
N ASP A 265 0.60 -5.13 28.08
CA ASP A 265 0.77 -4.19 26.97
C ASP A 265 0.58 -4.84 25.58
N CYS A 266 0.36 -6.16 25.51
CA CYS A 266 0.16 -6.89 24.26
C CYS A 266 -1.33 -7.04 23.92
N GLU A 267 -1.93 -5.98 23.38
CA GLU A 267 -3.35 -6.00 22.96
C GLU A 267 -3.58 -6.81 21.67
N SER A 268 -2.62 -6.74 20.74
CA SER A 268 -2.67 -7.44 19.46
C SER A 268 -1.27 -7.65 18.89
N ALA A 269 -1.03 -8.83 18.34
CA ALA A 269 0.29 -9.23 17.84
C ALA A 269 0.22 -9.89 16.46
N ILE A 270 1.20 -9.55 15.62
CA ILE A 270 1.52 -10.33 14.42
C ILE A 270 2.82 -11.09 14.67
N VAL A 271 2.77 -12.42 14.55
CA VAL A 271 3.90 -13.31 14.75
C VAL A 271 4.36 -13.85 13.40
N PHE A 272 5.53 -13.44 12.95
CA PHE A 272 6.11 -13.88 11.69
C PHE A 272 6.97 -15.12 11.86
N THR A 273 6.69 -16.13 11.04
CA THR A 273 7.43 -17.39 10.95
C THR A 273 7.96 -17.58 9.53
N ARG A 274 9.02 -18.38 9.39
CA ARG A 274 9.67 -18.61 8.09
C ARG A 274 8.83 -19.46 7.16
N THR A 275 8.08 -20.45 7.68
CA THR A 275 7.37 -21.44 6.86
C THR A 275 5.91 -21.56 7.21
N LYS A 276 5.10 -21.91 6.20
CA LYS A 276 3.66 -22.09 6.32
C LYS A 276 3.25 -23.18 7.32
N HIS A 277 4.04 -24.24 7.41
CA HIS A 277 3.83 -25.34 8.36
C HIS A 277 4.08 -24.89 9.80
N ARG A 278 5.12 -24.08 10.02
CA ARG A 278 5.45 -23.51 11.32
C ARG A 278 4.39 -22.50 11.77
N ALA A 279 3.91 -21.64 10.86
CA ALA A 279 2.81 -20.72 11.14
C ALA A 279 1.56 -21.46 11.67
N ARG A 280 1.16 -22.52 10.97
CA ARG A 280 0.01 -23.34 11.37
C ARG A 280 0.22 -24.01 12.72
N ARG A 281 1.35 -24.71 12.90
CA ARG A 281 1.66 -25.43 14.14
C ARG A 281 1.72 -24.49 15.33
N LEU A 282 2.35 -23.32 15.17
CA LEU A 282 2.49 -22.33 16.23
C LEU A 282 1.13 -21.76 16.63
N ALA A 283 0.26 -21.41 15.68
CA ALA A 283 -1.09 -20.94 15.99
C ALA A 283 -1.94 -22.01 16.71
N GLU A 284 -1.84 -23.28 16.31
CA GLU A 284 -2.54 -24.37 16.99
C GLU A 284 -2.02 -24.57 18.44
N GLN A 285 -0.71 -24.44 18.65
CA GLN A 285 -0.09 -24.55 19.98
C GLN A 285 -0.48 -23.39 20.90
N LEU A 286 -0.45 -22.16 20.40
CA LEU A 286 -0.89 -20.96 21.13
C LEU A 286 -2.37 -21.07 21.51
N GLY A 287 -3.22 -21.56 20.60
CA GLY A 287 -4.63 -21.81 20.86
C GLY A 287 -4.88 -22.80 22.00
N LYS A 288 -4.11 -23.91 22.05
CA LYS A 288 -4.19 -24.89 23.16
C LYS A 288 -3.77 -24.32 24.52
N ARG A 289 -2.98 -23.24 24.52
CA ARG A 289 -2.54 -22.54 25.72
C ARG A 289 -3.42 -21.33 26.09
N GLY A 290 -4.56 -21.17 25.41
CA GLY A 290 -5.56 -20.16 25.75
C GLY A 290 -5.41 -18.83 24.99
N HIS A 291 -4.42 -18.69 24.10
CA HIS A 291 -4.32 -17.50 23.26
C HIS A 291 -5.34 -17.56 22.12
N ARG A 292 -6.01 -16.43 21.85
CA ARG A 292 -6.90 -16.29 20.69
C ARG A 292 -6.07 -16.08 19.43
N SER A 293 -5.50 -17.16 18.90
CA SER A 293 -4.58 -17.13 17.76
C SER A 293 -5.18 -17.73 16.48
N VAL A 294 -4.79 -17.18 15.33
CA VAL A 294 -5.13 -17.71 14.01
C VAL A 294 -3.91 -17.69 13.10
N ALA A 295 -3.77 -18.73 12.26
CA ALA A 295 -2.73 -18.77 11.25
C ALA A 295 -3.19 -18.09 9.96
N LEU A 296 -2.28 -17.39 9.28
CA LEU A 296 -2.45 -16.89 7.93
C LEU A 296 -1.28 -17.35 7.07
N GLN A 297 -1.54 -18.30 6.17
CA GLN A 297 -0.52 -18.96 5.36
C GLN A 297 -0.97 -19.16 3.90
N GLY A 298 -0.01 -19.42 3.01
CA GLY A 298 -0.24 -19.51 1.56
C GLY A 298 -1.16 -20.64 1.09
N ASN A 299 -1.30 -21.73 1.87
CA ASN A 299 -2.18 -22.86 1.50
C ASN A 299 -3.66 -22.66 1.88
N MET A 300 -4.02 -21.56 2.56
CA MET A 300 -5.40 -21.30 2.93
C MET A 300 -6.24 -20.92 1.71
N SER A 301 -7.49 -21.39 1.67
CA SER A 301 -8.46 -20.91 0.69
C SER A 301 -8.76 -19.42 0.95
N GLN A 302 -9.25 -18.71 -0.07
CA GLN A 302 -9.56 -17.29 0.09
C GLN A 302 -10.57 -17.04 1.21
N GLY A 303 -11.65 -17.82 1.27
CA GLY A 303 -12.63 -17.70 2.36
C GLY A 303 -12.07 -18.01 3.75
N GLN A 304 -11.02 -18.84 3.87
CA GLN A 304 -10.30 -19.01 5.14
C GLN A 304 -9.47 -17.77 5.48
N ARG A 305 -8.75 -17.20 4.50
CA ARG A 305 -7.97 -15.97 4.69
C ARG A 305 -8.85 -14.80 5.10
N ASP A 306 -9.98 -14.60 4.41
CA ASP A 306 -10.95 -13.53 4.70
C ASP A 306 -11.53 -13.67 6.12
N ARG A 307 -11.85 -14.90 6.55
CA ARG A 307 -12.33 -15.17 7.92
C ARG A 307 -11.26 -14.90 8.98
N ALA A 308 -10.03 -15.33 8.75
CA ALA A 308 -8.92 -15.08 9.68
C ALA A 308 -8.67 -13.57 9.83
N MET A 309 -8.62 -12.85 8.71
CA MET A 309 -8.38 -11.41 8.69
C MET A 309 -9.54 -10.62 9.31
N ARG A 310 -10.78 -10.98 9.01
CA ARG A 310 -11.96 -10.37 9.62
C ARG A 310 -11.97 -10.63 11.13
N GLY A 311 -11.73 -11.87 11.55
CA GLY A 311 -11.67 -12.23 12.97
C GLY A 311 -10.56 -11.47 13.73
N PHE A 312 -9.41 -11.25 13.10
CA PHE A 312 -8.35 -10.45 13.70
C PHE A 312 -8.75 -8.96 13.82
N ARG A 313 -9.33 -8.37 12.76
CA ARG A 313 -9.83 -6.98 12.80
C ARG A 313 -10.96 -6.77 13.81
N GLU A 314 -11.82 -7.76 13.99
CA GLU A 314 -12.93 -7.75 14.96
C GLU A 314 -12.49 -8.14 16.38
N ARG A 315 -11.19 -8.32 16.66
CA ARG A 315 -10.65 -8.77 17.96
C ARG A 315 -11.23 -10.11 18.46
N ARG A 316 -11.66 -10.95 17.52
CA ARG A 316 -11.93 -12.38 17.77
C ARG A 316 -10.64 -13.16 17.97
N TYR A 317 -9.58 -12.75 17.27
CA TYR A 317 -8.22 -13.19 17.45
C TYR A 317 -7.34 -11.99 17.77
N ASP A 318 -6.48 -12.13 18.78
CA ASP A 318 -5.50 -11.09 19.13
C ASP A 318 -4.11 -11.42 18.59
N VAL A 319 -3.90 -12.66 18.13
CA VAL A 319 -2.60 -13.13 17.64
C VAL A 319 -2.74 -13.68 16.23
N LEU A 320 -2.11 -13.02 15.26
CA LEU A 320 -2.04 -13.46 13.88
C LEU A 320 -0.68 -14.08 13.61
N VAL A 321 -0.61 -15.39 13.37
CA VAL A 321 0.65 -16.07 13.03
C VAL A 321 0.76 -16.22 11.52
N ALA A 322 1.76 -15.59 10.90
CA ALA A 322 1.85 -15.51 9.44
C ALA A 322 3.26 -15.78 8.89
N THR A 323 3.34 -16.01 7.58
CA THR A 323 4.59 -15.91 6.81
C THR A 323 4.65 -14.55 6.11
N ASP A 324 5.84 -14.13 5.67
CA ASP A 324 6.01 -12.88 4.89
C ASP A 324 5.03 -12.79 3.73
N LEU A 325 4.99 -13.83 2.90
CA LEU A 325 4.13 -13.88 1.73
C LEU A 325 2.65 -13.76 2.09
N ALA A 326 2.24 -14.36 3.20
CA ALA A 326 0.85 -14.37 3.62
C ALA A 326 0.42 -13.06 4.28
N ALA A 327 1.37 -12.31 4.85
CA ALA A 327 1.12 -11.05 5.56
C ALA A 327 1.47 -9.77 4.78
N ARG A 328 2.05 -9.90 3.59
CA ARG A 328 2.19 -8.79 2.62
C ARG A 328 0.82 -8.32 2.12
N GLY A 329 0.65 -7.01 1.93
CA GLY A 329 -0.62 -6.40 1.54
C GLY A 329 -1.75 -6.44 2.59
N LEU A 330 -1.46 -6.85 3.83
CA LEU A 330 -2.46 -6.75 4.90
C LEU A 330 -2.48 -5.34 5.49
N ASP A 331 -3.62 -4.67 5.41
CA ASP A 331 -3.94 -3.51 6.24
C ASP A 331 -4.40 -3.98 7.63
N VAL A 332 -3.48 -4.61 8.36
CA VAL A 332 -3.54 -4.73 9.82
C VAL A 332 -2.54 -3.78 10.46
N SER A 333 -2.44 -2.58 9.87
CA SER A 333 -1.60 -1.52 10.41
C SER A 333 -2.14 -1.09 11.79
N GLY A 334 -1.24 -0.84 12.74
CA GLY A 334 -1.62 -0.41 14.10
C GLY A 334 -1.77 -1.54 15.12
N VAL A 335 -1.15 -2.70 14.89
CA VAL A 335 -1.02 -3.72 15.95
C VAL A 335 -0.05 -3.27 17.04
N SER A 336 -0.32 -3.66 18.28
CA SER A 336 0.54 -3.28 19.42
C SER A 336 1.94 -3.89 19.32
N HIS A 337 2.02 -5.13 18.79
CA HIS A 337 3.24 -5.92 18.76
C HIS A 337 3.49 -6.56 17.39
N VAL A 338 4.74 -6.49 16.94
CA VAL A 338 5.26 -7.30 15.83
C VAL A 338 6.34 -8.21 16.38
N ILE A 339 6.17 -9.52 16.21
CA ILE A 339 7.09 -10.52 16.73
C ILE A 339 7.68 -11.32 15.57
N ASN A 340 8.97 -11.16 15.34
CA ASN A 340 9.73 -12.00 14.41
C ASN A 340 10.17 -13.26 15.14
N PHE A 341 9.32 -14.28 15.14
CA PHE A 341 9.64 -15.58 15.74
C PHE A 341 10.80 -16.26 15.02
N ASP A 342 10.84 -16.11 13.70
CA ASP A 342 12.00 -16.41 12.87
C ASP A 342 12.46 -15.13 12.18
N VAL A 343 13.78 -14.91 12.09
CA VAL A 343 14.33 -13.76 11.35
C VAL A 343 13.87 -13.78 9.89
N PRO A 344 13.59 -12.60 9.29
CA PRO A 344 13.24 -12.50 7.88
C PRO A 344 14.37 -12.99 6.97
N THR A 345 14.03 -13.36 5.74
CA THR A 345 15.01 -13.84 4.76
C THR A 345 15.91 -12.72 4.24
N THR A 346 15.44 -11.47 4.25
CA THR A 346 16.21 -10.31 3.81
C THR A 346 16.12 -9.16 4.84
N PRO A 347 17.13 -8.28 4.89
CA PRO A 347 17.07 -7.03 5.66
C PRO A 347 15.85 -6.17 5.31
N GLU A 348 15.48 -6.04 4.04
CA GLU A 348 14.35 -5.19 3.61
C GLU A 348 13.02 -5.71 4.18
N ALA A 349 12.86 -7.04 4.22
CA ALA A 349 11.70 -7.67 4.83
C ALA A 349 11.60 -7.36 6.33
N TYR A 350 12.71 -7.15 7.05
CA TYR A 350 12.68 -6.71 8.45
C TYR A 350 11.96 -5.38 8.62
N THR A 351 12.34 -4.37 7.83
CA THR A 351 11.72 -3.04 7.85
C THR A 351 10.24 -3.13 7.49
N HIS A 352 9.87 -3.97 6.52
CA HIS A 352 8.47 -4.20 6.14
C HIS A 352 7.63 -4.86 7.24
N ARG A 353 8.21 -5.78 8.02
CA ARG A 353 7.53 -6.43 9.13
C ARG A 353 7.31 -5.46 10.29
N ILE A 354 8.37 -4.78 10.74
CA ILE A 354 8.27 -3.88 11.89
C ILE A 354 7.39 -2.67 11.59
N GLY A 355 7.30 -2.21 10.33
CA GLY A 355 6.38 -1.16 9.91
C GLY A 355 4.88 -1.50 9.99
N ARG A 356 4.52 -2.72 10.43
CA ARG A 356 3.12 -3.09 10.73
C ARG A 356 2.65 -2.57 12.09
N THR A 357 3.58 -2.15 12.94
CA THR A 357 3.32 -1.43 14.19
C THR A 357 3.84 0.01 14.08
N GLY A 358 3.36 0.90 14.95
CA GLY A 358 3.72 2.32 14.93
C GLY A 358 3.08 3.10 13.77
N ARG A 359 1.92 3.71 14.02
CA ARG A 359 1.37 4.74 13.12
C ARG A 359 1.91 6.11 13.51
N ALA A 360 1.66 7.14 12.68
CA ALA A 360 2.13 8.52 12.86
C ALA A 360 1.86 9.15 14.26
N GLU A 361 1.00 8.54 15.08
CA GLU A 361 0.62 9.01 16.42
C GLU A 361 0.70 7.92 17.52
N CYS A 362 1.07 6.67 17.20
CA CYS A 362 1.09 5.56 18.18
C CYS A 362 2.46 4.90 18.30
N SER A 363 2.91 4.59 19.51
CA SER A 363 4.11 3.79 19.75
C SER A 363 3.88 2.30 19.46
N GLY A 364 4.84 1.65 18.80
CA GLY A 364 4.78 0.23 18.45
C GLY A 364 5.91 -0.57 19.07
N ILE A 365 5.69 -1.86 19.36
CA ILE A 365 6.74 -2.75 19.89
C ILE A 365 7.09 -3.81 18.85
N ALA A 366 8.37 -3.89 18.48
CA ALA A 366 8.90 -4.96 17.64
C ALA A 366 9.92 -5.81 18.40
N ARG A 367 9.77 -7.13 18.36
CA ARG A 367 10.63 -8.09 19.07
C ARG A 367 11.08 -9.15 18.09
N THR A 368 12.40 -9.35 17.98
CA THR A 368 12.97 -10.31 17.02
C THR A 368 13.80 -11.35 17.72
N PHE A 369 13.47 -12.61 17.50
CA PHE A 369 14.18 -13.73 18.09
C PHE A 369 15.33 -14.12 17.17
N VAL A 370 16.54 -14.07 17.72
CA VAL A 370 17.77 -14.41 17.00
C VAL A 370 18.42 -15.61 17.66
N THR A 371 18.80 -16.59 16.85
CA THR A 371 19.61 -17.72 17.27
C THR A 371 21.08 -17.49 16.92
N ARG A 372 21.95 -18.44 17.26
CA ARG A 372 23.37 -18.40 16.87
C ARG A 372 23.57 -18.44 15.36
N ASP A 373 22.64 -19.04 14.62
CA ASP A 373 22.72 -19.21 13.17
C ASP A 373 22.36 -17.93 12.39
N ASP A 374 21.71 -16.97 13.04
CA ASP A 374 21.18 -15.75 12.39
C ASP A 374 22.24 -14.62 12.25
N HIS A 375 23.51 -14.88 12.58
CA HIS A 375 24.57 -13.87 12.59
C HIS A 375 24.80 -13.19 11.23
N ALA A 376 24.69 -13.95 10.13
CA ALA A 376 24.85 -13.39 8.79
C ALA A 376 23.75 -12.36 8.47
N TRP A 377 22.50 -12.70 8.80
CA TRP A 377 21.34 -11.83 8.63
C TRP A 377 21.44 -10.58 9.51
N LEU A 378 21.87 -10.74 10.77
CA LEU A 378 22.03 -9.62 11.71
C LEU A 378 22.99 -8.57 11.16
N ARG A 379 24.19 -8.98 10.71
CA ARG A 379 25.19 -8.07 10.14
C ARG A 379 24.70 -7.35 8.90
N ALA A 380 23.92 -8.02 8.06
CA ALA A 380 23.35 -7.40 6.86
C ALA A 380 22.28 -6.38 7.23
N THR A 381 21.46 -6.68 8.24
CA THR A 381 20.38 -5.81 8.71
C THR A 381 20.89 -4.56 9.42
N GLU A 382 21.86 -4.69 10.32
CA GLU A 382 22.49 -3.53 10.99
C GLU A 382 23.20 -2.61 9.99
N ARG A 383 23.84 -3.17 8.95
CA ARG A 383 24.44 -2.39 7.86
C ARG A 383 23.40 -1.62 7.04
N MET A 384 22.27 -2.24 6.73
CA MET A 384 21.18 -1.58 6.00
C MET A 384 20.53 -0.46 6.81
N ILE A 385 20.31 -0.69 8.12
CA ILE A 385 19.72 0.31 9.02
C ILE A 385 20.70 1.43 9.36
N GLY A 386 22.01 1.15 9.28
CA GLY A 386 23.07 2.11 9.65
C GLY A 386 23.27 2.23 11.16
N ALA A 387 22.67 1.34 11.97
CA ALA A 387 22.76 1.36 13.43
C ALA A 387 22.70 -0.06 14.01
N SER A 388 23.27 -0.26 15.20
CA SER A 388 23.11 -1.49 15.96
C SER A 388 21.72 -1.56 16.59
N ILE A 389 21.13 -2.76 16.58
CA ILE A 389 19.82 -2.97 17.21
C ILE A 389 20.05 -3.39 18.66
N ARG A 390 19.28 -2.82 19.60
CA ARG A 390 19.35 -3.17 21.02
C ARG A 390 19.17 -4.69 21.21
N ARG A 391 20.10 -5.31 21.92
CA ARG A 391 20.08 -6.74 22.26
C ARG A 391 19.65 -6.90 23.71
N ILE A 392 18.76 -7.85 23.96
CA ILE A 392 18.25 -8.21 25.28
C ILE A 392 18.62 -9.68 25.50
N GLY A 393 19.33 -9.95 26.59
CA GLY A 393 19.64 -11.32 27.01
C GLY A 393 18.36 -12.04 27.48
N ALA A 394 18.32 -13.36 27.39
CA ALA A 394 17.16 -14.16 27.78
C ALA A 394 16.67 -13.92 29.23
N ASP A 395 17.55 -13.41 30.10
CA ASP A 395 17.30 -13.21 31.53
C ASP A 395 17.15 -11.74 31.97
N GLU A 396 17.07 -10.76 31.06
CA GLU A 396 16.99 -9.35 31.46
C GLU A 396 15.52 -8.93 31.70
N PRO A 397 15.09 -8.61 32.95
CA PRO A 397 13.72 -8.19 33.20
C PRO A 397 13.42 -6.82 32.58
N ARG A 398 12.22 -6.69 32.00
CA ARG A 398 11.69 -5.44 31.44
C ARG A 398 11.83 -4.30 32.46
N ARG A 399 12.71 -3.31 32.21
CA ARG A 399 12.61 -2.01 32.88
C ARG A 399 11.32 -1.34 32.43
N SER A 400 10.28 -1.43 33.24
CA SER A 400 9.08 -0.60 33.10
C SER A 400 9.50 0.86 33.21
N ARG A 401 9.22 1.67 32.18
CA ARG A 401 9.28 3.14 32.31
C ARG A 401 8.17 3.55 33.26
N ARG A 402 8.45 3.56 34.57
CA ARG A 402 7.72 4.45 35.47
C ARG A 402 8.01 5.87 34.97
N ALA A 403 6.95 6.58 34.60
CA ALA A 403 6.98 7.98 34.22
C ALA A 403 7.83 8.76 35.22
N ARG A 404 8.90 9.39 34.73
CA ARG A 404 9.48 10.53 35.43
C ARG A 404 8.46 11.65 35.29
N ARG A 405 7.89 12.02 36.43
CA ARG A 405 7.13 13.27 36.61
C ARG A 405 7.99 14.46 36.25
#